data_AF-A0A1B8Y039-F1
#
_entry.id   AF-A0A1B8Y039-F1
#
_cell.length_a   1.000
_cell.length_b   1.000
_cell.length_c   1.000
_cell.angle_alpha   90.00
_cell.angle_beta   90.00
_cell.angle_gamma   90.00
#
_symmetry.space_group_name_H-M   'P 1'
#
loop_
_entity.id
_entity.type
_entity.pdbx_description
1 polymer ?
#
loop_
_entity_poly.entity_id
_entity_poly.type
_entity_poly.pdbx_seq_one_letter_code
_entity_poly.pdbx_strand_id
1 'polypeptide(L)'
;GKFTLLCDSKTDGSFLVHHFLSYYLRAGCRVCFVALVQSFSHYSIVAQKLGVNLSSAKDEGQLVFLEGLRSYTDLLFGDNPEAEVTNPLCFLRAGSDLKPLYSFVSAALAPSAGQSWKCPVLILDDVSVLLSLGVPPLQLLDFMHYCRATVCTQYQ
;
A
#
# COMPACT_ATOMS: atom_id res chain seq x y z
N GLY A 1 7.74 -16.22 -0.18
CA GLY A 1 7.20 -15.15 0.68
C GLY A 1 5.99 -15.63 1.47
N LYS A 2 5.72 -14.99 2.61
CA LYS A 2 4.57 -15.27 3.49
C LYS A 2 3.42 -14.34 3.14
N PHE A 3 2.20 -14.88 3.03
CA PHE A 3 0.97 -14.11 2.86
C PHE A 3 0.16 -14.22 4.15
N THR A 4 -0.31 -13.09 4.66
CA THR A 4 -1.11 -13.01 5.88
C THR A 4 -2.36 -12.19 5.57
N LEU A 5 -3.54 -12.78 5.77
CA LEU A 5 -4.81 -12.08 5.66
C LEU A 5 -5.30 -11.73 7.07
N LEU A 6 -5.65 -10.47 7.29
CA LEU A 6 -6.28 -10.00 8.51
C LEU A 6 -7.77 -9.76 8.22
N CYS A 7 -8.64 -10.40 9.00
CA CYS A 7 -10.08 -10.20 8.91
C CYS A 7 -10.62 -9.92 10.31
N ASP A 8 -11.43 -8.87 10.41
CA ASP A 8 -12.21 -8.56 11.59
C ASP A 8 -13.70 -8.47 11.21
N SER A 9 -14.58 -8.79 12.15
CA SER A 9 -16.03 -8.68 12.02
C SER A 9 -16.72 -8.04 13.24
N LYS A 10 -16.11 -8.08 14.42
CA LYS A 10 -16.75 -7.68 15.70
C LYS A 10 -15.84 -6.88 16.63
N THR A 11 -14.54 -6.85 16.38
CA THR A 11 -13.52 -6.32 17.29
C THR A 11 -12.35 -5.74 16.51
N ASP A 12 -12.25 -4.42 16.48
CA ASP A 12 -11.30 -3.70 15.62
C ASP A 12 -9.89 -4.32 15.61
N GLY A 13 -9.55 -4.93 14.47
CA GLY A 13 -8.26 -5.57 14.19
C GLY A 13 -7.17 -4.60 13.69
N SER A 14 -7.46 -3.30 13.54
CA SER A 14 -6.55 -2.29 12.99
C SER A 14 -5.21 -2.21 13.71
N PHE A 15 -5.17 -2.53 15.01
CA PHE A 15 -3.94 -2.56 15.80
C PHE A 15 -2.88 -3.53 15.23
N LEU A 16 -3.31 -4.61 14.57
CA LEU A 16 -2.39 -5.56 13.93
C LEU A 16 -1.69 -4.93 12.73
N VAL A 17 -2.41 -4.11 11.96
CA VAL A 17 -1.81 -3.36 10.82
C VAL A 17 -0.74 -2.42 11.33
N HIS A 18 -1.02 -1.65 12.39
CA HIS A 18 -0.03 -0.79 13.05
C HIS A 18 1.16 -1.59 13.59
N HIS A 19 0.90 -2.73 14.22
CA HIS A 19 1.95 -3.63 14.72
C HIS A 19 2.87 -4.10 13.59
N PHE A 20 2.31 -4.62 12.49
CA PHE A 20 3.12 -5.09 11.36
C PHE A 20 3.90 -3.96 10.70
N LEU A 21 3.28 -2.80 10.48
CA LEU A 21 3.96 -1.62 9.94
C LEU A 21 5.18 -1.25 10.79
N SER A 22 4.99 -1.06 12.10
CA SER A 22 6.08 -0.71 13.00
C SER A 22 7.13 -1.83 13.13
N TYR A 23 6.71 -3.09 13.13
CA TYR A 23 7.61 -4.24 13.20
C TYR A 23 8.55 -4.30 11.99
N TYR A 24 8.02 -4.19 10.77
CA TYR A 24 8.83 -4.31 9.56
C TYR A 24 9.75 -3.11 9.34
N LEU A 25 9.30 -1.89 9.65
CA LEU A 25 10.18 -0.71 9.60
C LEU A 25 11.32 -0.82 10.62
N ARG A 26 11.05 -1.26 11.85
CA ARG A 26 12.13 -1.49 12.84
C ARG A 26 13.07 -2.62 12.45
N ALA A 27 12.60 -3.58 11.65
CA ALA A 27 13.43 -4.65 11.12
C ALA A 27 14.37 -4.19 9.99
N GLY A 28 14.21 -2.96 9.47
CA GLY A 28 14.97 -2.44 8.33
C GLY A 28 14.47 -2.96 6.98
N CYS A 29 13.17 -3.29 6.90
CA CYS A 29 12.52 -3.72 5.67
C CYS A 29 12.02 -2.52 4.88
N ARG A 30 12.02 -2.63 3.56
CA ARG A 30 11.36 -1.65 2.71
C ARG A 30 9.87 -1.97 2.66
N VAL A 31 9.02 -1.01 3.01
CA VAL A 31 7.59 -1.21 3.13
C VAL A 31 6.86 -0.39 2.07
N CYS A 32 6.10 -1.05 1.20
CA CYS A 32 5.04 -0.41 0.43
C CYS A 32 3.74 -0.54 1.22
N PHE A 33 3.17 0.58 1.64
CA PHE A 33 1.93 0.62 2.39
C PHE A 33 0.84 1.32 1.58
N VAL A 34 -0.16 0.55 1.16
CA VAL A 34 -1.36 1.05 0.48
C VAL A 34 -2.49 1.17 1.49
N ALA A 35 -2.74 2.40 1.94
CA ALA A 35 -3.80 2.73 2.86
C ALA A 35 -5.01 3.30 2.11
N LEU A 36 -6.04 2.50 1.86
CA LEU A 36 -7.21 2.87 1.06
C LEU A 36 -8.24 3.72 1.81
N VAL A 37 -8.23 3.70 3.16
CA VAL A 37 -9.22 4.40 4.00
C VAL A 37 -8.58 5.49 4.87
N GLN A 38 -7.60 5.15 5.69
CA GLN A 38 -7.04 6.08 6.65
C GLN A 38 -5.92 6.93 6.06
N SER A 39 -5.73 8.14 6.61
CA SER A 39 -4.69 9.06 6.16
C SER A 39 -3.31 8.69 6.70
N PHE A 40 -2.25 9.18 6.06
CA PHE A 40 -0.88 9.06 6.56
C PHE A 40 -0.75 9.58 7.99
N SER A 41 -1.41 10.71 8.29
CA SER A 41 -1.41 11.30 9.63
C SER A 41 -1.95 10.36 10.70
N HIS A 42 -3.01 9.59 10.38
CA HIS A 42 -3.57 8.58 11.28
C HIS A 42 -2.52 7.53 11.66
N TYR A 43 -1.87 6.92 10.66
CA TYR A 43 -0.83 5.92 10.91
C TYR A 43 0.40 6.52 11.58
N SER A 44 0.77 7.76 11.24
CA SER A 44 1.96 8.43 11.80
C SER A 44 1.82 8.66 13.30
N ILE A 45 0.65 9.13 13.77
CA ILE A 45 0.37 9.33 15.20
C ILE A 45 0.49 8.01 15.98
N VAL A 46 -0.04 6.91 15.43
CA VAL A 46 0.01 5.61 16.10
C VAL A 46 1.42 5.02 16.05
N ALA A 47 2.08 5.05 14.90
CA ALA A 47 3.44 4.57 14.73
C ALA A 47 4.44 5.31 15.63
N GLN A 48 4.27 6.62 15.82
CA GLN A 48 5.10 7.41 16.72
C GLN A 48 4.98 6.94 18.17
N LYS A 49 3.78 6.55 18.62
CA LYS A 49 3.57 5.91 19.94
C LYS A 49 4.25 4.55 20.05
N LEU A 50 4.45 3.87 18.93
CA LEU A 50 5.19 2.60 18.83
C LEU A 50 6.70 2.81 18.62
N GLY A 51 7.19 4.05 18.70
CA GLY A 51 8.61 4.39 18.56
C GLY A 51 9.11 4.42 17.12
N VAL A 52 8.22 4.58 16.13
CA VAL A 52 8.56 4.64 14.70
C VAL A 52 8.13 5.97 14.10
N ASN A 53 9.06 6.66 13.43
CA ASN A 53 8.75 7.89 12.69
C ASN A 53 8.51 7.58 11.21
N LEU A 54 7.24 7.60 10.78
CA LEU A 54 6.88 7.30 9.39
C LEU A 54 7.38 8.35 8.40
N SER A 55 7.48 9.63 8.82
CA SER A 55 7.98 10.70 7.96
C SER A 55 9.46 10.46 7.63
N SER A 56 10.28 10.17 8.65
CA SER A 56 11.69 9.82 8.44
C SER A 56 11.84 8.57 7.57
N ALA A 57 11.07 7.51 7.83
CA ALA A 57 11.10 6.31 7.01
C ALA A 57 10.72 6.58 5.54
N LYS A 58 9.80 7.52 5.30
CA LYS A 58 9.41 7.94 3.96
C LYS A 58 10.52 8.76 3.28
N ASP A 59 11.11 9.72 3.99
CA ASP A 59 12.19 10.58 3.48
C ASP A 59 13.45 9.76 3.15
N GLU A 60 13.73 8.70 3.92
CA GLU A 60 14.81 7.75 3.66
C GLU A 60 14.50 6.76 2.52
N GLY A 61 13.27 6.76 1.99
CA GLY A 61 12.82 5.81 0.96
C GLY A 61 12.56 4.39 1.47
N GLN A 62 12.58 4.18 2.79
CA GLN A 62 12.22 2.90 3.41
C GLN A 62 10.72 2.64 3.33
N LEU A 63 9.89 3.68 3.44
CA LEU A 63 8.44 3.62 3.36
C LEU A 63 7.93 4.32 2.10
N VAL A 64 7.21 3.58 1.26
CA VAL A 64 6.40 4.15 0.16
C VAL A 64 4.94 4.05 0.58
N PHE A 65 4.25 5.18 0.71
CA PHE A 65 2.88 5.25 1.21
C PHE A 65 1.92 5.77 0.14
N LEU A 66 0.82 5.03 -0.11
CA LEU A 66 -0.30 5.47 -0.93
C LEU A 66 -1.51 5.75 -0.04
N GLU A 67 -1.98 6.99 -0.06
CA GLU A 67 -3.20 7.42 0.63
C GLU A 67 -4.38 7.35 -0.34
N GLY A 68 -5.11 6.24 -0.34
CA GLY A 68 -6.11 5.91 -1.34
C GLY A 68 -7.30 6.85 -1.37
N LEU A 69 -7.90 7.21 -0.22
CA LEU A 69 -9.02 8.16 -0.20
C LEU A 69 -8.60 9.51 -0.80
N ARG A 70 -7.46 10.05 -0.38
CA ARG A 70 -6.94 11.32 -0.90
C ARG A 70 -6.64 11.21 -2.40
N SER A 71 -5.97 10.13 -2.81
CA SER A 71 -5.64 9.87 -4.21
C SER A 71 -6.91 9.75 -5.06
N TYR A 72 -7.98 9.15 -4.53
CA TYR A 72 -9.27 9.07 -5.21
C TYR A 72 -9.99 10.42 -5.26
N THR A 73 -10.01 11.20 -4.18
CA THR A 73 -10.64 12.52 -4.18
C THR A 73 -9.93 13.48 -5.13
N ASP A 74 -8.60 13.43 -5.18
CA ASP A 74 -7.80 14.25 -6.09
C ASP A 74 -8.07 13.86 -7.55
N LEU A 75 -8.29 12.57 -7.82
CA LEU A 75 -8.72 12.09 -9.13
C LEU A 75 -10.13 12.59 -9.48
N LEU A 76 -11.08 12.49 -8.54
CA LEU A 76 -12.49 12.82 -8.79
C LEU A 76 -12.73 14.32 -8.99
N PHE A 77 -12.10 15.16 -8.17
CA PHE A 77 -12.38 16.59 -8.08
C PHE A 77 -11.22 17.47 -8.55
N GLY A 78 -10.10 16.88 -8.96
CA GLY A 78 -8.96 17.61 -9.48
C GLY A 78 -9.13 17.99 -10.94
N ASP A 79 -8.78 19.23 -11.28
CA ASP A 79 -8.76 19.76 -12.65
C ASP A 79 -7.44 19.44 -13.39
N ASN A 80 -6.66 18.45 -12.92
CA ASN A 80 -5.34 18.16 -13.45
C ASN A 80 -5.33 16.89 -14.32
N PRO A 81 -5.28 16.99 -15.67
CA PRO A 81 -5.31 15.84 -16.56
C PRO A 81 -4.11 14.88 -16.36
N GLU A 82 -2.98 15.41 -15.90
CA GLU A 82 -1.77 14.59 -15.66
C GLU A 82 -1.93 13.66 -14.45
N ALA A 83 -2.79 14.04 -13.49
CA ALA A 83 -3.13 13.18 -12.36
C ALA A 83 -3.90 11.94 -12.82
N GLU A 84 -4.68 11.99 -13.90
CA GLU A 84 -5.38 10.81 -14.41
C GLU A 84 -4.44 9.72 -14.92
N VAL A 85 -3.29 10.10 -15.49
CA VAL A 85 -2.33 9.15 -16.07
C VAL A 85 -1.43 8.53 -15.01
N THR A 86 -1.09 9.31 -13.98
CA THR A 86 -0.07 8.92 -12.98
C THR A 86 -0.66 8.35 -11.69
N ASN A 87 -1.96 8.58 -11.43
CA ASN A 87 -2.61 8.13 -10.20
C ASN A 87 -2.83 6.60 -10.21
N PRO A 88 -2.37 5.87 -9.17
CA PRO A 88 -2.53 4.42 -9.09
C PRO A 88 -3.99 3.94 -9.07
N LEU A 89 -4.94 4.81 -8.76
CA LEU A 89 -6.38 4.56 -8.68
C LEU A 89 -7.15 5.04 -9.93
N CYS A 90 -6.46 5.41 -11.02
CA CYS A 90 -7.10 5.87 -12.26
C CYS A 90 -8.06 4.83 -12.89
N PHE A 91 -7.89 3.55 -12.56
CA PHE A 91 -8.80 2.46 -12.95
C PHE A 91 -10.25 2.71 -12.48
N LEU A 92 -10.46 3.47 -11.40
CA LEU A 92 -11.81 3.82 -10.94
C LEU A 92 -12.60 4.68 -11.94
N ARG A 93 -11.93 5.33 -12.90
CA ARG A 93 -12.55 6.07 -14.02
C ARG A 93 -12.52 5.31 -15.34
N ALA A 94 -11.38 4.67 -15.64
CA ALA A 94 -11.10 4.08 -16.96
C ALA A 94 -11.55 2.63 -17.13
N GLY A 95 -11.98 1.96 -16.05
CA GLY A 95 -12.39 0.54 -16.04
C GLY A 95 -11.63 -0.26 -15.00
N SER A 96 -12.14 -1.42 -14.60
CA SER A 96 -11.72 -2.09 -13.35
C SER A 96 -10.29 -2.67 -13.30
N ASP A 97 -9.47 -2.52 -14.33
CA ASP A 97 -8.12 -3.10 -14.41
C ASP A 97 -7.19 -2.51 -13.33
N LEU A 98 -6.81 -3.35 -12.36
CA LEU A 98 -5.91 -2.98 -11.25
C LEU A 98 -4.43 -2.85 -11.67
N LYS A 99 -4.11 -2.96 -12.96
CA LYS A 99 -2.73 -2.82 -13.47
C LYS A 99 -2.03 -1.51 -13.09
N PRO A 100 -2.67 -0.33 -13.06
CA PRO A 100 -2.02 0.90 -12.57
C PRO A 100 -1.59 0.79 -11.10
N LEU A 101 -2.47 0.25 -10.25
CA LEU A 101 -2.17 0.02 -8.83
C LEU A 101 -1.05 -1.02 -8.65
N TYR A 102 -1.08 -2.10 -9.42
CA TYR A 102 0.00 -3.08 -9.44
C TYR A 102 1.32 -2.46 -9.89
N SER A 103 1.31 -1.63 -10.93
CA SER A 103 2.52 -0.96 -11.43
C SER A 103 3.14 -0.06 -10.37
N PHE A 104 2.30 0.68 -9.63
CA PHE A 104 2.73 1.45 -8.46
C PHE A 104 3.39 0.54 -7.39
N VAL A 105 2.73 -0.54 -6.99
CA VAL A 105 3.27 -1.48 -5.99
C VAL A 105 4.59 -2.09 -6.46
N SER A 106 4.66 -2.52 -7.73
CA SER A 106 5.86 -3.11 -8.31
C SER A 106 7.03 -2.12 -8.33
N ALA A 107 6.78 -0.86 -8.69
CA ALA A 107 7.80 0.18 -8.66
C ALA A 107 8.24 0.52 -7.22
N ALA A 108 7.28 0.59 -6.28
CA ALA A 108 7.54 0.87 -4.87
C ALA A 108 8.43 -0.20 -4.21
N LEU A 109 8.34 -1.44 -4.69
CA LEU A 109 9.11 -2.58 -4.16
C LEU A 109 10.38 -2.87 -4.96
N ALA A 110 10.59 -2.27 -6.14
CA ALA A 110 11.76 -2.49 -6.97
C ALA A 110 13.06 -2.20 -6.19
N PRO A 111 14.14 -3.01 -6.32
CA PRO A 111 15.39 -2.78 -5.61
C PRO A 111 15.92 -1.35 -5.80
N SER A 112 16.25 -0.65 -4.71
CA SER A 112 16.90 0.67 -4.79
C SER A 112 18.41 0.48 -4.81
N ALA A 113 19.07 0.97 -5.86
CA ALA A 113 20.52 0.97 -5.94
C ALA A 113 21.10 1.79 -4.77
N GLY A 114 21.95 1.16 -3.95
CA GLY A 114 22.66 1.82 -2.84
C GLY A 114 21.99 1.78 -1.46
N GLN A 115 20.77 1.23 -1.33
CA GLN A 115 20.12 1.05 -0.03
C GLN A 115 20.04 -0.44 0.34
N SER A 116 20.52 -0.80 1.55
CA SER A 116 20.58 -2.19 2.02
C SER A 116 19.35 -2.59 2.84
N TRP A 117 18.15 -2.42 2.28
CA TRP A 117 16.93 -2.90 2.94
C TRP A 117 16.92 -4.43 2.96
N LYS A 118 16.56 -5.03 4.09
CA LYS A 118 16.59 -6.49 4.24
C LYS A 118 15.64 -7.19 3.28
N CYS A 119 14.44 -6.64 3.12
CA CYS A 119 13.44 -7.19 2.24
C CYS A 119 12.26 -6.28 1.91
N PRO A 120 11.57 -6.55 0.78
CA PRO A 120 10.32 -5.90 0.43
C PRO A 120 9.14 -6.45 1.25
N VAL A 121 8.29 -5.56 1.72
CA VAL A 121 7.04 -5.87 2.42
C VAL A 121 5.91 -5.05 1.81
N LEU A 122 4.80 -5.70 1.50
CA LEU A 122 3.57 -5.04 1.06
C LEU A 122 2.52 -5.14 2.17
N ILE A 123 1.93 -4.00 2.53
CA ILE A 123 0.77 -3.91 3.43
C ILE A 123 -0.35 -3.24 2.65
N LEU A 124 -1.54 -3.86 2.65
CA LEU A 124 -2.75 -3.35 2.01
C LEU A 124 -3.84 -3.19 3.08
N ASP A 125 -4.37 -1.98 3.27
CA ASP A 125 -5.35 -1.67 4.32
C ASP A 125 -6.31 -0.55 3.87
N ASP A 126 -7.59 -0.72 3.60
CA ASP A 126 -8.43 -1.93 3.61
C ASP A 126 -8.83 -2.27 2.17
N VAL A 127 -8.42 -3.46 1.71
CA VAL A 127 -8.67 -3.97 0.35
C VAL A 127 -10.16 -4.18 0.05
N SER A 128 -11.01 -4.32 1.07
CA SER A 128 -12.46 -4.48 0.89
C SER A 128 -13.09 -3.27 0.18
N VAL A 129 -12.50 -2.09 0.31
CA VAL A 129 -12.94 -0.87 -0.35
C VAL A 129 -12.90 -0.99 -1.86
N LEU A 130 -11.94 -1.73 -2.44
CA LEU A 130 -11.89 -1.94 -3.88
C LEU A 130 -13.13 -2.67 -4.39
N LEU A 131 -13.64 -3.64 -3.63
CA LEU A 131 -14.90 -4.34 -3.96
C LEU A 131 -16.09 -3.38 -3.88
N SER A 132 -16.15 -2.55 -2.84
CA SER A 132 -17.20 -1.53 -2.66
C SER A 132 -17.19 -0.47 -3.77
N LEU A 133 -16.03 -0.23 -4.38
CA LEU A 133 -15.85 0.67 -5.53
C LEU A 133 -16.12 -0.03 -6.89
N GLY A 134 -16.61 -1.27 -6.88
CA GLY A 134 -17.04 -1.98 -8.08
C GLY A 134 -15.96 -2.80 -8.77
N VAL A 135 -14.77 -2.97 -8.16
CA VAL A 135 -13.74 -3.87 -8.70
C VAL A 135 -14.22 -5.32 -8.60
N PRO A 136 -14.23 -6.10 -9.70
CA PRO A 136 -14.64 -7.49 -9.66
C PRO A 136 -13.71 -8.34 -8.78
N PRO A 137 -14.24 -9.29 -7.99
CA PRO A 137 -13.44 -10.15 -7.12
C PRO A 137 -12.29 -10.87 -7.84
N LEU A 138 -12.52 -11.31 -9.08
CA LEU A 138 -11.50 -11.97 -9.89
C LEU A 138 -10.29 -11.05 -10.15
N GLN A 139 -10.53 -9.78 -10.49
CA GLN A 139 -9.45 -8.82 -10.73
C GLN A 139 -8.70 -8.48 -9.46
N LEU A 140 -9.39 -8.43 -8.31
CA LEU A 140 -8.74 -8.26 -7.02
C LEU A 140 -7.85 -9.46 -6.65
N LEU A 141 -8.31 -10.69 -6.90
CA LEU A 141 -7.51 -11.90 -6.70
C LEU A 141 -6.28 -11.91 -7.60
N ASP A 142 -6.43 -11.55 -8.87
CA ASP A 142 -5.30 -11.44 -9.82
C ASP A 142 -4.29 -10.41 -9.32
N PHE A 143 -4.74 -9.22 -8.90
CA PHE A 143 -3.88 -8.19 -8.30
C PHE A 143 -3.11 -8.72 -7.08
N MET A 144 -3.79 -9.37 -6.14
CA MET A 144 -3.15 -9.95 -4.96
C MET A 144 -2.13 -11.04 -5.34
N HIS A 145 -2.45 -11.85 -6.35
CA HIS A 145 -1.55 -12.88 -6.87
C HIS A 145 -0.28 -12.28 -7.47
N TYR A 146 -0.41 -11.28 -8.35
CA TYR A 146 0.74 -10.59 -8.95
C TYR A 146 1.59 -9.88 -7.91
N CYS A 147 0.98 -9.15 -6.97
CA CYS A 147 1.68 -8.51 -5.86
C CYS A 147 2.48 -9.53 -5.04
N ARG A 148 1.89 -10.69 -4.72
CA ARG A 148 2.59 -11.75 -3.99
C ARG A 148 3.76 -12.32 -4.80
N ALA A 149 3.59 -12.53 -6.11
CA ALA A 149 4.65 -13.01 -6.98
C ALA A 149 5.85 -12.03 -6.96
N THR A 150 5.60 -10.73 -7.11
CA THR A 150 6.64 -9.67 -7.09
C THR A 150 7.41 -9.62 -5.78
N VAL A 151 6.72 -9.70 -4.63
CA VAL A 151 7.38 -9.73 -3.32
C VAL A 151 8.23 -11.00 -3.16
N CYS A 152 7.82 -12.13 -3.77
CA CYS A 152 8.52 -13.40 -3.65
C CYS A 152 9.70 -13.56 -4.62
N THR A 153 9.64 -13.00 -5.82
CA THR A 153 10.69 -13.12 -6.84
C THR A 153 11.89 -12.22 -6.56
N GLN A 154 11.71 -11.10 -5.87
CA GLN A 154 12.79 -10.23 -5.41
C GLN A 154 13.65 -10.83 -4.27
N TYR A 155 13.39 -12.09 -3.90
CA TYR A 155 14.02 -12.80 -2.78
C TYR A 155 14.85 -14.02 -3.22
N GLN A 156 15.10 -14.17 -4.53
CA GLN A 156 16.04 -15.13 -5.10
C GLN A 156 17.39 -14.47 -5.37
#